data_AF-W1YAD7-F1
#
_entry.id   AF-W1YAD7-F1
#
_cell.length_a   1.000
_cell.length_b   1.000
_cell.length_c   1.000
_cell.angle_alpha   90.00
_cell.angle_beta   90.00
_cell.angle_gamma   90.00
#
_symmetry.space_group_name_H-M   'P 1'
#
loop_
_entity.id
_entity.type
_entity.pdbx_description
1 polymer ?
#
loop_
_entity_poly.entity_id
_entity_poly.type
_entity_poly.pdbx_seq_one_letter_code
_entity_poly.pdbx_strand_id
1 'polypeptide(L)'
;MTKKYYELTPDERLASLHLDQRATTLWHDNQSETNAQLIENYVSDMRIPIGILKDIVVDDKHYAVPMATEEPSVIAAANHG
;
A
#
# COMPACT_ATOMS: atom_id res chain seq x y z
N MET A 1 24.58 -3.19 24.11
CA MET A 1 24.74 -4.06 22.93
C MET A 1 23.98 -3.41 21.79
N THR A 2 24.52 -3.41 20.57
CA THR A 2 23.80 -2.91 19.40
C THR A 2 22.67 -3.87 19.06
N LYS A 3 21.44 -3.36 18.91
CA LYS A 3 20.30 -4.16 18.43
C LYS A 3 20.66 -4.76 17.07
N LYS A 4 20.27 -6.01 16.83
CA LYS A 4 20.30 -6.59 15.49
C LYS A 4 19.18 -5.99 14.65
N TYR A 5 19.33 -5.99 13.32
CA TYR A 5 18.39 -5.30 12.42
C TYR A 5 16.93 -5.77 12.55
N TYR A 6 16.70 -7.06 12.77
CA TYR A 6 15.34 -7.59 12.96
C TYR A 6 14.70 -7.15 14.29
N GLU A 7 15.51 -6.72 15.28
CA GLU A 7 15.05 -6.23 16.59
C GLU A 7 14.67 -4.74 16.54
N LEU A 8 14.95 -4.07 15.42
CA LEU A 8 14.60 -2.67 15.22
C LEU A 8 13.09 -2.51 14.96
N THR A 9 12.51 -1.42 15.47
CA THR A 9 11.15 -0.99 15.10
C THR A 9 11.14 -0.48 13.64
N PRO A 10 9.96 -0.35 12.99
CA PRO A 10 9.85 0.26 11.67
C PRO A 10 10.50 1.66 11.61
N ASP A 11 10.31 2.49 12.63
CA ASP A 11 10.95 3.81 12.75
C ASP A 11 12.49 3.72 12.86
N GLU A 12 12.99 2.81 13.68
CA GLU A 12 14.43 2.60 13.82
C GLU A 12 15.05 2.11 12.50
N ARG A 13 14.34 1.26 11.75
CA ARG A 13 14.77 0.81 10.41
C ARG A 13 14.72 1.97 9.42
N LEU A 14 13.65 2.75 9.38
CA LEU A 14 13.53 3.92 8.51
C LEU A 14 14.65 4.93 8.77
N ALA A 15 14.92 5.25 10.05
CA ALA A 15 16.00 6.15 10.45
C ALA A 15 17.38 5.64 10.00
N SER A 16 17.58 4.32 9.95
CA SER A 16 18.84 3.70 9.51
C SER A 16 19.12 3.83 8.00
N LEU A 17 18.14 4.21 7.19
CA LEU A 17 18.28 4.34 5.74
C LEU A 17 18.89 5.69 5.30
N HIS A 18 18.99 6.67 6.21
CA HIS A 18 19.60 7.97 5.98
C HIS A 18 19.03 8.70 4.74
N LEU A 19 17.71 8.61 4.57
CA LEU A 19 16.99 9.24 3.46
C LEU A 19 16.87 10.75 3.65
N ASP A 20 16.53 11.47 2.58
CA ASP A 20 16.14 12.87 2.72
C ASP A 20 14.85 13.03 3.56
N GLN A 21 14.60 14.26 4.02
CA GLN A 21 13.47 14.56 4.89
C GLN A 21 12.12 14.23 4.24
N ARG A 22 11.99 14.46 2.93
CA ARG A 22 10.74 14.24 2.20
C ARG A 22 10.43 12.74 2.12
N ALA A 23 11.41 11.93 1.74
CA ALA A 23 11.28 10.49 1.67
C ALA A 23 11.02 9.89 3.06
N THR A 24 11.73 10.37 4.09
CA THR A 24 11.52 9.93 5.48
C THR A 24 10.09 10.19 5.93
N THR A 25 9.57 11.40 5.74
CA THR A 25 8.17 11.72 6.09
C THR A 25 7.17 10.88 5.29
N LEU A 26 7.36 10.75 3.97
CA LEU A 26 6.45 9.96 3.14
C LEU A 26 6.39 8.48 3.55
N TRP A 27 7.54 7.89 3.90
CA TRP A 27 7.61 6.48 4.28
C TRP A 27 7.10 6.24 5.69
N HIS A 28 7.36 7.17 6.62
CA HIS A 28 6.75 7.14 7.95
C HIS A 28 5.21 7.19 7.86
N ASP A 29 4.65 8.09 7.07
CA ASP A 29 3.19 8.25 6.92
C ASP A 29 2.51 7.03 6.26
N ASN A 30 3.29 6.18 5.58
CA ASN A 30 2.83 4.95 4.97
C ASN A 30 3.11 3.70 5.83
N GLN A 31 3.59 3.84 7.06
CA GLN A 31 3.72 2.71 7.98
C GLN A 31 2.35 2.20 8.48
N SER A 32 2.30 0.90 8.77
CA SER A 32 1.13 0.20 9.30
C SER A 32 1.58 -0.83 10.33
N GLU A 33 1.08 -0.71 11.56
CA GLU A 33 1.38 -1.66 12.64
C GLU A 33 0.91 -3.08 12.30
N THR A 34 -0.20 -3.20 11.57
CA THR A 34 -0.72 -4.48 11.11
C THR A 34 0.18 -5.08 10.04
N ASN A 35 0.59 -4.29 9.04
CA ASN A 35 1.43 -4.80 7.94
C ASN A 35 2.85 -5.08 8.39
N ALA A 36 3.33 -4.38 9.43
CA ALA A 36 4.61 -4.67 10.07
C ALA A 36 4.69 -6.08 10.68
N GLN A 37 3.54 -6.71 10.95
CA GLN A 37 3.47 -8.10 11.43
C GLN A 37 3.39 -9.12 10.29
N LEU A 38 3.20 -8.69 9.04
CA LEU A 38 3.03 -9.58 7.90
C LEU A 38 4.36 -10.00 7.25
N ILE A 39 5.41 -9.19 7.40
CA ILE A 39 6.71 -9.43 6.78
C ILE A 39 7.87 -9.10 7.73
N GLU A 40 9.03 -9.72 7.50
CA GLU A 40 10.26 -9.35 8.17
C GLU A 40 10.81 -8.03 7.63
N ASN A 41 11.58 -7.32 8.46
CA ASN A 41 12.31 -6.10 8.05
C ASN A 41 11.43 -4.98 7.47
N TYR A 42 10.15 -4.95 7.82
CA TYR A 42 9.20 -3.92 7.45
C TYR A 42 9.73 -2.50 7.71
N VAL A 43 9.57 -1.61 6.72
CA VAL A 43 9.93 -0.18 6.79
C VAL A 43 8.73 0.72 6.51
N SER A 44 7.93 0.41 5.49
CA SER A 44 6.77 1.19 5.05
C SER A 44 5.96 0.40 4.01
N ASP A 45 4.69 0.78 3.79
CA ASP A 45 3.87 0.22 2.73
C ASP A 45 4.07 0.94 1.39
N MET A 46 4.05 0.16 0.31
CA MET A 46 3.76 0.70 -1.03
C MET A 46 2.24 0.61 -1.27
N ARG A 47 1.56 1.75 -1.32
CA ARG A 47 0.11 1.81 -1.51
C ARG A 47 -0.25 1.87 -3.00
N ILE A 48 -1.16 0.99 -3.42
CA ILE A 48 -1.81 1.04 -4.74
C ILE A 48 -3.23 1.58 -4.56
N PRO A 49 -3.68 2.58 -5.34
CA PRO A 49 -5.05 3.06 -5.28
C PRO A 49 -6.06 1.94 -5.55
N ILE A 50 -7.16 1.93 -4.79
CA ILE A 50 -8.29 1.04 -5.03
C ILE A 50 -9.47 1.88 -5.48
N GLY A 51 -10.03 1.54 -6.64
CA GLY A 51 -11.31 2.07 -7.12
C GLY A 51 -12.34 0.95 -7.27
N ILE A 52 -13.55 1.33 -7.72
CA ILE A 52 -14.67 0.41 -7.87
C ILE A 52 -15.20 0.43 -9.30
N LEU A 53 -15.35 -0.75 -9.87
CA LEU A 53 -16.16 -1.00 -11.05
C LEU A 53 -17.60 -1.29 -10.59
N LYS A 54 -18.54 -0.47 -11.05
CA LYS A 54 -19.91 -0.43 -10.55
C LYS A 54 -20.85 -1.21 -11.46
N ASP A 55 -21.85 -1.84 -10.85
CA ASP A 55 -23.03 -2.41 -11.50
C ASP A 55 -22.76 -3.38 -12.67
N ILE A 56 -21.67 -4.16 -12.58
CA ILE A 56 -21.36 -5.23 -13.55
C ILE A 56 -22.44 -6.30 -13.47
N VAL A 57 -22.98 -6.71 -14.63
CA VAL A 57 -23.96 -7.79 -14.74
C VAL A 57 -23.26 -9.09 -15.13
N VAL A 58 -23.34 -10.11 -14.28
CA VAL A 58 -22.91 -11.48 -14.58
C VAL A 58 -24.07 -12.41 -14.23
N ASP A 59 -24.55 -13.19 -15.20
CA ASP A 59 -25.70 -14.09 -15.05
C ASP A 59 -26.91 -13.41 -14.37
N ASP A 60 -27.31 -12.25 -14.92
CA ASP A 60 -28.41 -11.41 -14.43
C ASP A 60 -28.26 -10.89 -12.98
N LYS A 61 -27.05 -10.97 -12.41
CA LYS A 61 -26.75 -10.45 -11.07
C LYS A 61 -25.80 -9.27 -11.15
N HIS A 62 -26.07 -8.26 -10.33
CA HIS A 62 -25.26 -7.05 -10.24
C HIS A 62 -24.14 -7.20 -9.21
N TYR A 63 -22.94 -6.75 -9.58
CA TYR A 63 -21.75 -6.79 -8.75
C TYR A 63 -21.04 -5.43 -8.72
N ALA A 64 -20.46 -5.12 -7.57
CA ALA A 64 -19.42 -4.10 -7.45
C ALA A 64 -18.07 -4.80 -7.32
N VAL A 65 -17.12 -4.48 -8.20
CA VAL A 65 -15.82 -5.14 -8.26
C VAL A 65 -14.73 -4.14 -7.82
N PRO A 66 -14.01 -4.39 -6.72
CA PRO A 66 -12.86 -3.59 -6.34
C PRO A 66 -11.69 -3.84 -7.29
N MET A 67 -11.00 -2.77 -7.69
CA MET A 67 -9.84 -2.82 -8.58
C MET A 67 -8.67 -2.05 -7.96
N ALA A 68 -7.52 -2.70 -7.78
CA ALA A 68 -6.27 -2.05 -7.39
C ALA A 68 -5.40 -1.85 -8.65
N THR A 69 -5.14 -0.60 -9.04
CA THR A 69 -4.32 -0.28 -10.21
C THR A 69 -3.72 1.12 -10.12
N GLU A 70 -2.54 1.30 -10.70
CA GLU A 70 -1.84 2.57 -10.88
C GLU A 70 -2.16 3.26 -12.21
N GLU A 71 -2.71 2.54 -13.19
CA GLU A 71 -2.86 3.04 -14.55
C GLU A 71 -4.08 3.96 -14.69
N PRO A 72 -3.90 5.22 -15.12
CA PRO A 72 -5.02 6.15 -15.33
C PRO A 72 -6.04 5.60 -16.32
N SER A 73 -7.30 5.96 -16.11
CA SER A 73 -8.43 5.62 -16.98
C SER A 73 -8.84 4.14 -17.05
N VAL A 74 -8.07 3.17 -16.53
CA VAL A 74 -8.46 1.74 -16.56
C VAL A 74 -9.82 1.50 -15.91
N ILE A 75 -10.02 2.00 -14.69
CA ILE A 75 -11.29 1.85 -13.96
C ILE A 75 -12.42 2.61 -14.68
N ALA A 76 -12.12 3.78 -15.25
CA ALA A 76 -13.12 4.58 -15.96
C ALA A 76 -13.57 3.90 -17.26
N ALA A 77 -12.63 3.38 -18.04
CA ALA A 77 -12.89 2.62 -19.25
C ALA A 77 -13.69 1.35 -18.95
N ALA A 78 -13.34 0.61 -17.89
CA ALA A 78 -14.10 -0.56 -17.46
C ALA A 78 -15.55 -0.22 -17.08
N ASN A 79 -15.81 0.94 -16.46
CA ASN A 79 -17.16 1.40 -16.12
C ASN A 79 -17.98 1.92 -17.33
N HIS A 80 -17.35 2.19 -18.47
CA HIS A 80 -18.02 2.72 -19.67
C HIS A 80 -18.33 1.65 -20.72
N GLY A 81 -17.76 0.45 -20.57
CA GLY A 81 -17.98 -0.68 -21.47
C GLY A 81 -19.32 -1.37 -21.30
#